data_AF-A0A1Q3ECV7-F1
#
_entry.id   AF-A0A1Q3ECV7-F1
#
_cell.length_a   1.000
_cell.length_b   1.000
_cell.length_c   1.000
_cell.angle_alpha   90.00
_cell.angle_beta   90.00
_cell.angle_gamma   90.00
#
_symmetry.space_group_name_H-M   'P 1'
#
loop_
_entity.id
_entity.type
_entity.pdbx_description
1 polymer ?
#
loop_
_entity_poly.entity_id
_entity_poly.type
_entity_poly.pdbx_seq_one_letter_code
_entity_poly.pdbx_strand_id
1 'polypeptide(L)'
;MEDDLQALQGIHLSPVLESRLELLARTAEALGLDEPSIIGINHSIANVSTRRLNLKLSVNRAIYVEKELRLHLAKLEAELALLRKWTVSLSGVTPESETAFETGAGTETAESLERRRQVIIRKAKEYQAQLVQLNSTNASSFSTNVSISELTRLQEQNKEREKEIRRKRKKVEAFRGLPANPDLARLTLLQATQNLQDLTRVREGLLGKMVDD
;
A
#
# COMPACT_ATOMS: atom_id res chain seq x y z
N MET A 1 -45.15 -12.09 -23.28
CA MET A 1 -44.05 -12.78 -22.56
C MET A 1 -44.00 -14.27 -22.86
N GLU A 2 -45.11 -14.97 -23.11
CA GLU A 2 -45.06 -16.38 -23.56
C GLU A 2 -44.64 -16.53 -25.04
N ASP A 3 -45.01 -15.60 -25.92
CA ASP A 3 -44.63 -15.64 -27.35
C ASP A 3 -43.11 -15.45 -27.58
N ASP A 4 -42.43 -14.65 -26.75
CA ASP A 4 -40.98 -14.43 -26.86
C ASP A 4 -40.16 -15.67 -26.42
N LEU A 5 -40.71 -16.49 -25.53
CA LEU A 5 -40.09 -17.74 -25.07
C LEU A 5 -40.22 -18.86 -26.12
N GLN A 6 -41.30 -18.88 -26.90
CA GLN A 6 -41.45 -19.83 -28.02
C GLN A 6 -40.49 -19.52 -29.18
N ALA A 7 -40.18 -18.24 -29.43
CA ALA A 7 -39.22 -17.83 -30.46
C ALA A 7 -37.77 -18.29 -30.19
N LEU A 8 -37.41 -18.56 -28.94
CA LEU A 8 -36.07 -19.00 -28.54
C LEU A 8 -35.87 -20.53 -28.58
N GLN A 9 -36.95 -21.32 -28.70
CA GLN A 9 -36.87 -22.79 -28.70
C GLN A 9 -36.19 -23.39 -29.94
N GLY A 10 -35.97 -22.61 -31.01
CA GLY A 10 -35.33 -23.08 -32.25
C GLY A 10 -33.83 -22.77 -32.39
N ILE A 11 -33.21 -22.09 -31.42
CA ILE A 11 -31.82 -21.67 -31.55
C ILE A 11 -30.90 -22.73 -30.94
N HIS A 12 -30.36 -23.62 -31.78
CA HIS A 12 -29.28 -24.50 -31.37
C HIS A 12 -28.00 -23.68 -31.16
N LEU A 13 -27.65 -23.44 -29.90
CA LEU A 13 -26.37 -22.85 -29.54
C LEU A 13 -25.24 -23.84 -29.83
N SER A 14 -24.09 -23.32 -30.26
CA SER A 14 -22.88 -24.13 -30.37
C SER A 14 -22.51 -24.70 -28.98
N PRO A 15 -22.06 -25.95 -28.86
CA PRO A 15 -21.64 -26.52 -27.57
C PRO A 15 -20.52 -25.72 -26.89
N VAL A 16 -19.72 -24.98 -27.68
CA VAL A 16 -18.69 -24.07 -27.16
C VAL A 16 -19.31 -22.84 -26.48
N LEU A 17 -20.45 -22.35 -26.97
CA LEU A 17 -21.16 -21.23 -26.36
C LEU A 17 -21.87 -21.65 -25.08
N GLU A 18 -22.48 -22.84 -25.05
CA GLU A 18 -23.12 -23.39 -23.86
C GLU A 18 -22.13 -23.56 -22.70
N SER A 19 -20.98 -24.19 -22.96
CA SER A 19 -19.92 -24.33 -21.94
C SER A 19 -19.37 -22.99 -21.43
N ARG A 20 -19.27 -21.97 -22.30
CA ARG A 20 -18.86 -20.61 -21.89
C ARG A 20 -19.92 -19.90 -21.07
N LEU A 21 -21.20 -20.04 -21.42
CA LEU A 21 -22.32 -19.47 -20.67
C LEU A 21 -22.44 -20.13 -19.29
N GLU A 22 -22.27 -21.45 -19.22
CA GLU A 22 -22.24 -22.17 -17.95
C GLU A 22 -21.08 -21.71 -17.07
N LEU A 23 -19.88 -21.51 -17.65
CA LEU A 23 -18.74 -20.96 -16.92
C LEU A 23 -19.06 -19.55 -16.39
N LEU A 24 -19.66 -18.68 -17.22
CA LEU A 24 -20.06 -17.33 -16.81
C LEU A 24 -21.09 -17.35 -15.68
N ALA A 25 -22.10 -18.22 -15.76
CA ALA A 25 -23.10 -18.40 -14.72
C ALA A 25 -22.46 -18.83 -13.40
N ARG A 26 -21.57 -19.85 -13.42
CA ARG A 26 -20.82 -20.29 -12.24
C ARG A 26 -19.94 -19.18 -11.66
N THR A 27 -19.32 -18.37 -12.50
CA THR A 27 -18.52 -17.22 -12.01
C THR A 27 -19.38 -16.13 -11.41
N ALA A 28 -20.57 -15.86 -11.95
CA ALA A 28 -21.51 -14.89 -11.39
C ALA A 28 -22.04 -15.36 -10.03
N GLU A 29 -22.39 -16.65 -9.92
CA GLU A 29 -22.80 -17.28 -8.68
C GLU A 29 -21.69 -17.23 -7.61
N ALA A 30 -20.46 -17.59 -7.97
CA ALA A 30 -19.31 -17.51 -7.08
C ALA A 30 -18.98 -16.07 -6.62
N LEU A 31 -19.35 -15.08 -7.42
CA LEU A 31 -19.24 -13.65 -7.09
C LEU A 31 -20.47 -13.10 -6.35
N GLY A 32 -21.53 -13.89 -6.19
CA GLY A 32 -22.78 -13.49 -5.53
C GLY A 32 -23.56 -12.44 -6.32
N LEU A 33 -23.57 -12.53 -7.64
CA LEU A 33 -24.30 -11.61 -8.51
C LEU A 33 -25.69 -12.17 -8.85
N ASP A 34 -26.74 -11.43 -8.53
CA ASP A 34 -28.13 -11.79 -8.83
C ASP A 34 -28.43 -11.76 -10.34
N GLU A 35 -27.74 -10.89 -11.09
CA GLU A 35 -27.83 -10.80 -12.55
C GLU A 35 -26.44 -11.02 -13.21
N PRO A 36 -26.27 -12.06 -14.05
CA PRO A 36 -25.00 -12.37 -14.70
C PRO A 36 -24.72 -11.42 -15.88
N SER A 37 -24.46 -10.15 -15.58
CA SER A 37 -23.98 -9.16 -16.54
C SER A 37 -22.45 -9.21 -16.65
N ILE A 38 -21.91 -9.19 -17.88
CA ILE A 38 -20.45 -9.14 -18.13
C ILE A 38 -19.82 -7.93 -17.42
N ILE A 39 -20.52 -6.78 -17.39
CA ILE A 39 -20.05 -5.57 -16.70
C ILE A 39 -20.02 -5.81 -15.19
N GLY A 40 -21.06 -6.44 -14.64
CA GLY A 40 -21.15 -6.80 -13.22
C GLY A 40 -20.07 -7.78 -12.78
N ILE A 41 -19.80 -8.81 -13.59
CA ILE A 41 -18.74 -9.79 -13.36
C ILE A 41 -17.36 -9.10 -13.37
N ASN A 42 -17.06 -8.30 -14.39
CA ASN A 42 -15.79 -7.57 -14.48
C ASN A 42 -15.59 -6.59 -13.31
N HIS A 43 -16.64 -5.86 -12.94
CA HIS A 43 -16.60 -4.96 -11.79
C HIS A 43 -16.33 -5.72 -10.48
N SER A 44 -17.01 -6.86 -10.28
CA SER A 44 -16.83 -7.69 -9.10
C SER A 44 -15.44 -8.32 -9.03
N ILE A 45 -14.88 -8.77 -10.15
CA ILE A 45 -13.49 -9.26 -10.24
C ILE A 45 -12.50 -8.14 -9.89
N ALA A 46 -12.72 -6.93 -10.40
CA ALA A 46 -11.88 -5.77 -10.07
C ALA A 46 -11.98 -5.41 -8.57
N ASN A 47 -13.17 -5.48 -8.00
CA ASN A 47 -13.41 -5.23 -6.57
C ASN A 47 -12.73 -6.29 -5.69
N VAL A 48 -12.89 -7.58 -6.00
CA VAL A 48 -12.24 -8.69 -5.29
C VAL A 48 -10.72 -8.57 -5.39
N SER A 49 -10.19 -8.23 -6.57
CA SER A 49 -8.76 -8.02 -6.77
C SER A 49 -8.22 -6.86 -5.93
N THR A 50 -8.97 -5.76 -5.86
CA THR A 50 -8.62 -4.58 -5.05
C THR A 50 -8.69 -4.90 -3.56
N ARG A 51 -9.74 -5.59 -3.10
CA ARG A 51 -9.87 -6.07 -1.71
C ARG A 51 -8.72 -7.00 -1.34
N ARG A 52 -8.35 -7.94 -2.21
CA ARG A 52 -7.22 -8.84 -2.02
C ARG A 52 -5.90 -8.08 -1.87
N LEU A 53 -5.66 -7.07 -2.70
CA LEU A 53 -4.46 -6.24 -2.60
C LEU A 53 -4.44 -5.46 -1.28
N ASN A 54 -5.55 -4.83 -0.90
CA ASN A 54 -5.68 -4.10 0.36
C ASN A 54 -5.44 -5.01 1.57
N LEU A 55 -5.96 -6.24 1.54
CA LEU A 55 -5.75 -7.23 2.59
C LEU A 55 -4.28 -7.68 2.67
N LYS A 56 -3.62 -7.89 1.53
CA LYS A 56 -2.17 -8.17 1.51
C LYS A 56 -1.37 -7.02 2.12
N LEU A 57 -1.72 -5.77 1.80
CA LEU A 57 -1.07 -4.60 2.38
C LEU A 57 -1.31 -4.51 3.89
N SER A 58 -2.54 -4.73 4.36
CA SER A 58 -2.84 -4.70 5.80
C SER A 58 -2.14 -5.81 6.57
N VAL A 59 -2.06 -7.01 6.00
CA VAL A 59 -1.30 -8.14 6.59
C VAL A 59 0.18 -7.80 6.69
N ASN A 60 0.78 -7.24 5.64
CA ASN A 60 2.19 -6.82 5.69
C ASN A 60 2.44 -5.74 6.76
N ARG A 61 1.52 -4.78 6.90
CA ARG A 61 1.59 -3.77 7.98
C ARG A 61 1.47 -4.41 9.36
N ALA A 62 0.56 -5.36 9.54
CA ALA A 62 0.39 -6.07 10.81
C ALA A 62 1.65 -6.86 11.18
N ILE A 63 2.28 -7.56 10.23
CA ILE A 63 3.54 -8.29 10.44
C ILE A 63 4.66 -7.32 10.86
N TYR A 64 4.73 -6.14 10.25
CA TYR A 64 5.71 -5.13 10.63
C TYR A 64 5.50 -4.65 12.08
N VAL A 65 4.28 -4.26 12.44
CA VAL A 65 3.92 -3.83 13.79
C VAL A 65 4.19 -4.94 14.81
N GLU A 66 3.88 -6.18 14.48
CA GLU A 66 4.14 -7.33 15.36
C GLU A 66 5.64 -7.51 15.63
N LYS A 67 6.49 -7.36 14.61
CA LYS A 67 7.96 -7.40 14.78
C LYS A 67 8.47 -6.27 15.66
N GLU A 68 7.96 -5.06 15.47
CA GLU A 68 8.30 -3.88 16.27
C GLU A 68 7.89 -4.07 17.73
N LEU A 69 6.67 -4.54 17.99
CA LEU A 69 6.19 -4.86 19.34
C LEU A 69 7.03 -5.95 20.02
N ARG A 70 7.43 -7.00 19.30
CA ARG A 70 8.34 -8.03 19.84
C ARG A 70 9.69 -7.46 20.23
N LEU A 71 10.25 -6.56 19.41
CA LEU A 71 11.51 -5.88 19.72
C LEU A 71 11.37 -5.02 20.99
N HIS A 72 10.30 -4.22 21.09
CA HIS A 72 10.04 -3.40 22.28
C HIS A 72 9.82 -4.26 23.53
N LEU A 73 9.11 -5.38 23.42
CA LEU A 73 8.92 -6.32 24.52
C LEU A 73 10.26 -6.87 25.00
N ALA A 74 11.12 -7.36 24.09
CA ALA A 74 12.44 -7.87 24.45
C ALA A 74 13.32 -6.80 25.12
N LYS A 75 13.22 -5.54 24.65
CA LYS A 75 13.90 -4.40 25.29
C LYS A 75 13.40 -4.16 26.71
N LEU A 76 12.08 -4.14 26.92
CA LEU A 76 11.48 -3.95 28.24
C LEU A 76 11.81 -5.10 29.19
N GLU A 77 11.84 -6.35 28.72
CA GLU A 77 12.27 -7.50 29.51
C GLU A 77 13.73 -7.36 29.97
N ALA A 78 14.61 -6.91 29.08
CA ALA A 78 16.01 -6.65 29.42
C ALA A 78 16.15 -5.52 30.47
N GLU A 79 15.40 -4.43 30.31
CA GLU A 79 15.36 -3.32 31.26
C GLU A 79 14.79 -3.75 32.62
N LEU A 80 13.71 -4.54 32.65
CA LEU A 80 13.15 -5.10 33.89
C LEU A 80 14.12 -6.06 34.59
N ALA A 81 14.82 -6.92 33.84
CA ALA A 81 15.83 -7.80 34.39
C ALA A 81 16.98 -6.99 35.02
N LEU A 82 17.33 -5.86 34.40
CA LEU A 82 18.35 -4.96 34.89
C LEU A 82 17.92 -4.21 36.15
N LEU A 83 16.68 -3.71 36.18
CA LEU A 83 16.08 -3.11 37.38
C LEU A 83 16.05 -4.10 38.53
N ARG A 84 15.65 -5.37 38.29
CA ARG A 84 15.70 -6.42 39.32
C ARG A 84 17.11 -6.64 39.87
N LYS A 85 18.12 -6.72 38.99
CA LYS A 85 19.53 -6.84 39.41
C LYS A 85 19.95 -5.64 40.25
N TRP A 86 19.52 -4.45 39.90
CA TRP A 86 19.79 -3.23 40.65
C TRP A 86 19.09 -3.23 42.00
N THR A 87 17.81 -3.57 42.06
CA THR A 87 17.07 -3.69 43.32
C THR A 87 17.79 -4.62 44.29
N VAL A 88 18.21 -5.81 43.84
CA VAL A 88 18.99 -6.75 44.66
C VAL A 88 20.35 -6.18 45.07
N SER A 89 21.07 -5.52 44.16
CA SER A 89 22.38 -4.92 44.48
C SER A 89 22.25 -3.74 45.45
N LEU A 90 21.13 -3.02 45.43
CA LEU A 90 20.92 -1.78 46.17
C LEU A 90 20.27 -2.00 47.54
N SER A 91 19.38 -3.01 47.66
CA SER A 91 18.76 -3.37 48.92
C SER A 91 19.73 -4.09 49.86
N GLY A 92 20.84 -4.65 49.35
CA GLY A 92 21.77 -5.44 50.14
C GLY A 92 21.16 -6.73 50.71
N VAL A 93 19.87 -6.99 50.43
CA VAL A 93 19.14 -8.17 50.83
C VAL A 93 19.51 -9.27 49.85
N THR A 94 20.53 -10.05 50.21
CA THR A 94 20.70 -11.37 49.65
C THR A 94 19.55 -12.25 50.19
N PRO A 95 18.85 -13.03 49.34
CA PRO A 95 17.78 -13.92 49.79
C PRO A 95 18.27 -15.04 50.73
N GLU A 96 19.58 -15.19 50.90
CA GLU A 96 20.20 -16.09 51.88
C GLU A 96 20.29 -15.49 53.29
N SER A 97 19.89 -14.22 53.49
CA SER A 97 19.99 -13.51 54.79
C SER A 97 18.62 -13.13 55.38
N GLU A 98 17.53 -13.77 54.95
CA GLU A 98 16.20 -13.56 55.54
C GLU A 98 16.06 -14.10 56.98
N THR A 99 17.04 -14.86 57.49
CA THR A 99 17.04 -15.32 58.89
C THR A 99 17.72 -14.36 59.88
N ALA A 100 18.25 -13.22 59.43
CA ALA A 100 18.99 -12.28 60.29
C ALA A 100 18.29 -10.93 60.51
N PHE A 101 17.03 -10.78 60.08
CA PHE A 101 16.33 -9.50 60.15
C PHE A 101 15.42 -9.39 61.38
N GLU A 102 16.01 -9.27 62.57
CA GLU A 102 15.31 -8.63 63.70
C GLU A 102 16.18 -7.70 64.57
N THR A 103 17.48 -7.56 64.29
CA THR A 103 18.30 -6.59 65.03
C THR A 103 19.31 -5.91 64.12
N GLY A 104 19.05 -4.62 63.86
CA GLY A 104 20.10 -3.71 63.44
C GLY A 104 19.65 -2.73 62.37
N ALA A 105 19.19 -1.56 62.81
CA ALA A 105 19.46 -0.32 62.10
C ALA A 105 20.98 -0.18 61.94
N GLY A 106 21.53 -0.83 60.92
CA GLY A 106 22.95 -0.87 60.62
C GLY A 106 23.39 0.52 60.19
N THR A 107 24.20 1.17 61.03
CA THR A 107 24.98 2.34 60.66
C THR A 107 25.77 1.99 59.40
N GLU A 108 25.34 2.50 58.24
CA GLU A 108 26.11 2.40 57.00
C GLU A 108 27.50 2.99 57.27
N THR A 109 28.51 2.12 57.35
CA THR A 109 29.88 2.55 57.58
C THR A 109 30.38 3.31 56.35
N ALA A 110 31.20 4.35 56.54
CA ALA A 110 31.72 5.16 55.42
C ALA A 110 32.39 4.31 54.32
N GLU A 111 32.96 3.17 54.70
CA GLU A 111 33.53 2.19 53.78
C GLU A 111 32.48 1.48 52.90
N SER A 112 31.29 1.18 53.41
CA SER A 112 30.22 0.56 52.62
C SER A 112 29.67 1.54 51.58
N LEU A 113 29.58 2.83 51.94
CA LEU A 113 29.20 3.90 51.01
C LEU A 113 30.26 4.11 49.91
N GLU A 114 31.55 4.11 50.25
CA GLU A 114 32.61 4.28 49.26
C GLU A 114 32.69 3.08 48.29
N ARG A 115 32.51 1.85 48.79
CA ARG A 115 32.39 0.66 47.92
C ARG A 115 31.19 0.77 46.98
N ARG A 116 30.04 1.22 47.48
CA ARG A 116 28.83 1.44 46.66
C ARG A 116 29.07 2.52 45.59
N ARG A 117 29.74 3.62 45.94
CA ARG A 117 30.12 4.69 45.00
C ARG A 117 31.01 4.14 43.88
N GLN A 118 32.02 3.34 44.20
CA GLN A 118 32.91 2.74 43.21
C GLN A 118 32.18 1.76 42.28
N VAL A 119 31.24 0.97 42.81
CA VAL A 119 30.38 0.09 41.99
C VAL A 119 29.51 0.90 41.03
N ILE A 120 28.92 2.01 41.49
CA ILE A 120 28.13 2.91 40.63
C ILE A 120 29.01 3.52 39.53
N ILE A 121 30.22 3.97 39.85
CA ILE A 121 31.14 4.55 38.86
C ILE A 121 31.55 3.51 37.81
N ARG A 122 31.87 2.28 38.22
CA ARG A 122 32.20 1.20 37.27
C ARG A 122 31.02 0.90 36.34
N LYS A 123 29.80 0.79 36.89
CA LYS A 123 28.60 0.57 36.08
C LYS A 123 28.30 1.73 35.15
N ALA A 124 28.45 2.99 35.60
CA ALA A 124 28.27 4.15 34.73
C ALA A 124 29.21 4.12 33.51
N LYS A 125 30.46 3.68 33.71
CA LYS A 125 31.42 3.47 32.62
C LYS A 125 31.00 2.33 31.68
N GLU A 126 30.49 1.22 32.22
CA GLU A 126 29.94 0.11 31.42
C GLU A 126 28.75 0.57 30.57
N TYR A 127 27.84 1.39 31.10
CA TYR A 127 26.74 1.98 30.33
C TYR A 127 27.22 2.91 29.23
N GLN A 128 28.21 3.74 29.53
CA GLN A 128 28.79 4.62 28.53
C GLN A 128 29.40 3.80 27.38
N ALA A 129 30.08 2.69 27.69
CA ALA A 129 30.59 1.76 26.68
C ALA A 129 29.48 1.10 25.86
N GLN A 130 28.39 0.65 26.52
CA GLN A 130 27.24 0.06 25.83
C GLN A 130 26.52 1.08 24.93
N LEU A 131 26.36 2.34 25.36
CA LEU A 131 25.81 3.41 24.54
C LEU A 131 26.67 3.69 23.31
N VAL A 132 27.99 3.71 23.46
CA VAL A 132 28.91 3.86 22.33
C VAL A 132 28.76 2.69 21.36
N GLN A 133 28.70 1.45 21.87
CA GLN A 133 28.52 0.24 21.04
C GLN A 133 27.16 0.23 20.32
N LEU A 134 26.08 0.62 21.00
CA LEU A 134 24.76 0.75 20.40
C LEU A 134 24.72 1.86 19.35
N ASN A 135 25.39 2.99 19.58
CA ASN A 135 25.51 4.03 18.57
C ASN A 135 26.32 3.59 17.36
N SER A 136 27.39 2.80 17.54
CA SER A 136 28.16 2.23 16.43
C SER A 136 27.38 1.18 15.64
N THR A 137 26.63 0.31 16.32
CA THR A 137 25.79 -0.71 15.66
C THR A 137 24.56 -0.09 15.01
N ASN A 138 23.93 0.90 15.64
CA ASN A 138 22.87 1.70 15.03
C ASN A 138 23.38 2.49 13.84
N ALA A 139 24.58 3.08 13.88
CA ALA A 139 25.18 3.74 12.73
C ALA A 139 25.39 2.79 11.53
N SER A 140 25.63 1.50 11.79
CA SER A 140 25.74 0.48 10.73
C SER A 140 24.39 0.02 10.15
N SER A 141 23.30 0.11 10.92
CA SER A 141 21.94 -0.26 10.47
C SER A 141 21.09 0.92 10.00
N PHE A 142 21.41 2.15 10.43
CA PHE A 142 20.78 3.42 10.07
C PHE A 142 21.70 4.27 9.16
N SER A 143 22.45 3.65 8.26
CA SER A 143 23.13 4.39 7.18
C SER A 143 22.14 5.08 6.22
N THR A 144 20.83 4.90 6.41
CA THR A 144 19.78 5.73 5.83
C THR A 144 19.22 6.72 6.85
N ASN A 145 20.08 7.43 7.59
CA ASN A 145 19.74 8.77 8.03
C ASN A 145 19.66 9.63 6.77
N VAL A 146 18.54 9.51 6.03
CA VAL A 146 18.23 10.37 4.90
C VAL A 146 18.30 11.79 5.44
N SER A 147 19.38 12.49 5.10
CA SER A 147 19.59 13.85 5.57
C SER A 147 18.38 14.67 5.18
N ILE A 148 17.99 15.66 6.00
CA ILE A 148 16.87 16.55 5.69
C ILE A 148 17.03 17.14 4.27
N SER A 149 18.28 17.38 3.84
CA SER A 149 18.63 17.80 2.48
C SER A 149 18.34 16.76 1.39
N GLU A 150 18.50 15.46 1.67
CA GLU A 150 18.16 14.40 0.73
C GLU A 150 16.64 14.22 0.63
N LEU A 151 15.93 14.35 1.75
CA LEU A 151 14.47 14.33 1.79
C LEU A 151 13.87 15.48 0.97
N THR A 152 14.39 16.71 1.13
CA THR A 152 13.94 17.85 0.31
C THR A 152 14.27 17.65 -1.17
N ARG A 153 15.46 17.13 -1.49
CA ARG A 153 15.84 16.78 -2.88
C ARG A 153 14.88 15.76 -3.50
N LEU A 154 14.54 14.70 -2.77
CA LEU A 154 13.60 13.67 -3.23
C LEU A 154 12.18 14.23 -3.37
N GLN A 155 11.76 15.11 -2.46
CA GLN A 155 10.47 15.79 -2.55
C GLN A 155 10.38 16.69 -3.80
N GLU A 156 11.46 17.41 -4.11
CA GLU A 156 11.52 18.27 -5.29
C GLU A 156 11.51 17.46 -6.59
N GLN A 157 12.28 16.36 -6.65
CA GLN A 157 12.22 15.40 -7.77
C GLN A 157 10.82 14.80 -7.96
N ASN A 158 10.13 14.48 -6.87
CA ASN A 158 8.75 13.96 -6.95
C ASN A 158 7.78 15.02 -7.47
N LYS A 159 7.92 16.29 -7.05
CA LYS A 159 7.12 17.41 -7.61
C LYS A 159 7.38 17.60 -9.11
N GLU A 160 8.63 17.48 -9.55
CA GLU A 160 9.01 17.57 -10.97
C GLU A 160 8.32 16.47 -11.80
N ARG A 161 8.43 15.20 -11.34
CA ARG A 161 7.79 14.05 -11.99
C ARG A 161 6.28 14.18 -12.01
N GLU A 162 5.66 14.68 -10.94
CA GLU A 162 4.22 14.88 -10.89
C GLU A 162 3.74 15.94 -11.90
N LYS A 163 4.49 17.05 -12.04
CA LYS A 163 4.23 18.05 -13.10
C LYS A 163 4.32 17.42 -14.49
N GLU A 164 5.33 16.59 -14.73
CA GLU A 164 5.50 15.91 -16.02
C GLU A 164 4.35 14.94 -16.31
N ILE A 165 3.94 14.14 -15.31
CA ILE A 165 2.79 13.23 -15.41
C ILE A 165 1.50 14.02 -15.70
N ARG A 166 1.27 15.16 -15.04
CA ARG A 166 0.11 16.03 -15.32
C ARG A 166 0.14 16.55 -16.76
N ARG A 167 1.29 16.98 -17.27
CA ARG A 167 1.44 17.40 -18.68
C ARG A 167 1.13 16.26 -19.64
N LYS A 168 1.65 15.05 -19.39
CA LYS A 168 1.37 13.86 -20.21
C LYS A 168 -0.11 13.47 -20.15
N ARG A 169 -0.74 13.51 -18.97
CA ARG A 169 -2.19 13.26 -18.81
C ARG A 169 -3.03 14.26 -19.61
N LYS A 170 -2.73 15.56 -19.53
CA LYS A 170 -3.41 16.58 -20.34
C LYS A 170 -3.25 16.33 -21.84
N LYS A 171 -2.05 15.92 -22.29
CA LYS A 171 -1.86 15.51 -23.69
C LYS A 171 -2.74 14.32 -24.06
N VAL A 172 -2.72 13.25 -23.26
CA VAL A 172 -3.57 12.07 -23.50
C VAL A 172 -5.06 12.41 -23.46
N GLU A 173 -5.48 13.31 -22.57
CA GLU A 173 -6.86 13.79 -22.46
C GLU A 173 -7.27 14.60 -23.69
N ALA A 174 -6.40 15.43 -24.24
CA ALA A 174 -6.65 16.11 -25.53
C ALA A 174 -6.82 15.12 -26.70
N PHE A 175 -6.34 13.88 -26.55
CA PHE A 175 -6.50 12.80 -27.51
C PHE A 175 -7.57 11.77 -27.10
N ARG A 176 -8.31 11.96 -26.00
CA ARG A 176 -9.47 11.12 -25.63
C ARG A 176 -10.63 11.43 -26.60
N GLY A 177 -10.57 10.81 -27.77
CA GLY A 177 -11.52 11.02 -28.87
C GLY A 177 -10.91 10.79 -30.24
N LEU A 178 -9.58 10.84 -30.36
CA LEU A 178 -8.89 10.43 -31.58
C LEU A 178 -8.61 8.92 -31.56
N PRO A 179 -8.77 8.21 -32.69
CA PRO A 179 -8.38 6.81 -32.78
C PRO A 179 -6.88 6.67 -32.48
N ALA A 180 -6.50 5.60 -31.80
CA ALA A 180 -5.13 5.37 -31.30
C ALA A 180 -4.05 5.37 -32.38
N ASN A 181 -4.44 5.24 -33.66
CA ASN A 181 -3.54 5.33 -34.81
C ASN A 181 -3.75 6.68 -35.54
N PRO A 182 -2.74 7.57 -35.58
CA PRO A 182 -2.86 8.88 -36.24
C PRO A 182 -3.14 8.77 -37.75
N ASP A 183 -2.70 7.69 -38.39
CA ASP A 183 -2.96 7.49 -39.82
C ASP A 183 -4.41 7.11 -40.09
N LEU A 184 -5.03 6.38 -39.16
CA LEU A 184 -6.47 6.08 -39.21
C LEU A 184 -7.32 7.32 -38.95
N ALA A 185 -6.86 8.23 -38.08
CA ALA A 185 -7.49 9.55 -37.91
C ALA A 185 -7.42 10.39 -39.20
N ARG A 186 -6.30 10.35 -39.93
CA ARG A 186 -6.15 11.05 -41.22
C ARG A 186 -7.07 10.49 -42.29
N LEU A 187 -7.18 9.17 -42.39
CA LEU A 187 -8.07 8.52 -43.36
C LEU A 187 -9.54 8.83 -43.07
N THR A 188 -9.96 8.74 -41.81
CA THR A 188 -11.34 9.07 -41.41
C THR A 188 -11.67 10.54 -41.64
N LEU A 189 -10.72 11.45 -41.41
CA LEU A 189 -10.87 12.88 -41.72
C LEU A 189 -11.01 13.12 -43.24
N LEU A 190 -10.16 12.49 -44.06
CA LEU A 190 -10.27 12.57 -45.52
C LEU A 190 -11.64 12.07 -46.00
N GLN A 191 -12.09 10.92 -45.52
CA GLN A 191 -13.39 10.37 -45.87
C GLN A 191 -14.54 11.29 -45.45
N ALA A 192 -14.48 11.87 -44.25
CA ALA A 192 -15.47 12.84 -43.80
C ALA A 192 -15.51 14.11 -44.67
N THR A 193 -14.34 14.62 -45.10
CA THR A 193 -14.28 15.78 -46.01
C THR A 193 -14.87 15.48 -47.39
N GLN A 194 -14.66 14.26 -47.89
CA GLN A 194 -15.21 13.84 -49.17
C GLN A 194 -16.74 13.70 -49.10
N ASN A 195 -17.26 13.07 -48.05
CA ASN A 195 -18.70 13.00 -47.80
C ASN A 195 -19.35 14.39 -47.67
N LEU A 196 -18.67 15.35 -47.03
CA LEU A 196 -19.15 16.73 -46.92
C LEU A 196 -19.23 17.40 -48.30
N GLN A 197 -18.21 17.21 -49.16
CA GLN A 197 -18.21 17.75 -50.52
C GLN A 197 -19.34 17.15 -51.36
N ASP A 198 -19.58 15.85 -51.25
CA ASP A 198 -20.68 15.18 -51.96
C ASP A 198 -22.04 15.70 -51.49
N LEU A 199 -22.26 15.82 -50.18
CA LEU A 199 -23.48 16.43 -49.63
C LEU A 199 -23.66 17.89 -50.08
N THR A 200 -22.56 18.64 -50.16
CA THR A 200 -22.60 20.05 -50.63
C THR A 200 -23.01 20.12 -52.10
N ARG A 201 -22.47 19.24 -52.95
CA ARG A 201 -22.88 19.13 -54.37
C ARG A 201 -24.35 18.74 -54.52
N VAL A 202 -24.83 17.77 -53.73
CA VAL A 202 -26.26 17.39 -53.76
C VAL A 202 -27.13 18.56 -53.34
N ARG A 203 -26.75 19.28 -52.27
CA ARG A 203 -27.43 20.50 -51.83
C ARG A 203 -27.47 21.57 -52.91
N GLU A 204 -26.34 21.85 -53.55
CA GLU A 204 -26.27 22.84 -54.64
C GLU A 204 -27.10 22.42 -55.85
N GLY A 205 -27.09 21.13 -56.21
CA GLY A 205 -27.93 20.60 -57.27
C GLY A 205 -29.43 20.68 -56.97
N LEU A 206 -29.84 20.45 -55.72
CA LEU A 206 -31.22 20.64 -55.28
C LEU A 206 -31.61 22.12 -55.30
N LEU A 207 -30.76 23.00 -54.80
CA LEU A 207 -31.00 24.45 -54.83
C LEU A 207 -31.09 24.99 -56.26
N GLY A 208 -30.26 24.50 -57.19
CA GLY A 208 -30.35 24.86 -58.60
C GLY A 208 -31.69 24.47 -59.21
N LYS A 209 -32.15 23.24 -58.99
CA LYS A 209 -33.46 22.77 -59.47
C LYS A 209 -34.64 23.57 -58.92
N MET A 210 -34.54 24.06 -57.68
CA MET A 210 -35.58 24.90 -57.08
C MET A 210 -35.64 26.34 -57.64
N VAL A 211 -34.62 26.80 -58.36
CA VAL A 211 -34.58 28.13 -58.99
C VAL A 211 -35.07 28.07 -60.44
N ASP A 212 -34.96 26.90 -61.08
CA ASP A 212 -35.35 26.67 -62.48
C ASP A 212 -36.83 26.25 -62.64
N ASP A 213 -37.50 25.85 -61.54
CA ASP A 213 -38.96 25.61 -61.43
C ASP A 213 -39.71 26.85 -60.90
#